data_AF-Q03FH7-F1
#
_entry.id   AF-Q03FH7-F1
#
_cell.length_a   1.000
_cell.length_b   1.000
_cell.length_c   1.000
_cell.angle_alpha   90.00
_cell.angle_beta   90.00
_cell.angle_gamma   90.00
#
_symmetry.space_group_name_H-M   'P 1'
#
loop_
_entity.id
_entity.type
_entity.pdbx_description
1 polymer ?
#
loop_
_entity_poly.entity_id
_entity_poly.type
_entity_poly.pdbx_seq_one_letter_code
_entity_poly.pdbx_strand_id
1 'polypeptide(L)' 'MNDFQITNITIANSDDLGKGTNMRKIGYSGTFSDSSHVEGFVMMSEDKFMTTNYVDLKNIVATQIIKNLGGNKNE' A
#
# COMPACT_ATOMS: atom_id res chain seq x y z
N MET A 1 -10.87 -9.19 3.04
CA MET A 1 -11.00 -7.72 3.20
C MET A 1 -12.19 -7.31 2.35
N ASN A 2 -13.25 -6.79 2.96
CA ASN A 2 -14.53 -6.59 2.28
C ASN A 2 -14.62 -5.25 1.56
N ASP A 3 -13.96 -4.24 2.14
CA ASP A 3 -13.80 -2.93 1.53
C ASP A 3 -12.32 -2.57 1.54
N PHE A 4 -11.76 -2.22 0.40
CA PHE A 4 -10.36 -1.82 0.27
C PHE A 4 -10.22 -0.77 -0.82
N GLN A 5 -9.63 0.36 -0.45
CA GLN A 5 -9.40 1.49 -1.33
C GLN A 5 -8.01 2.10 -1.15
N ILE A 6 -7.48 2.58 -2.26
CA ILE A 6 -6.34 3.50 -2.24
C ILE A 6 -6.89 4.90 -2.05
N THR A 7 -6.45 5.60 -1.02
CA THR A 7 -7.00 6.90 -0.63
C THR A 7 -6.20 8.05 -1.22
N ASN A 8 -4.87 7.95 -1.23
CA ASN A 8 -3.99 8.95 -1.83
C ASN A 8 -2.70 8.32 -2.37
N ILE A 9 -2.07 9.03 -3.30
CA ILE A 9 -0.75 8.68 -3.83
C ILE A 9 0.07 9.96 -3.91
N THR A 10 1.13 10.06 -3.12
CA THR A 10 2.02 11.23 -3.08
C THR A 10 3.47 10.82 -3.33
N ILE A 11 4.27 11.76 -3.82
CA ILE A 11 5.72 11.60 -3.88
C ILE A 11 6.24 11.83 -2.46
N ALA A 12 6.98 10.86 -1.91
CA ALA A 12 7.77 11.07 -0.72
C ALA A 12 9.13 11.63 -1.14
N ASN A 13 9.48 12.79 -0.58
CA ASN A 13 10.71 13.46 -0.96
C ASN A 13 11.91 12.59 -0.54
N SER A 14 12.86 12.38 -1.46
CA SER A 14 14.01 11.51 -1.24
C SER A 14 14.91 11.96 -0.09
N ASP A 15 14.87 13.26 0.23
CA ASP A 15 15.63 13.89 1.31
C ASP A 15 15.13 13.46 2.69
N ASP A 16 13.81 13.28 2.87
CA ASP A 16 13.22 12.84 4.14
C ASP A 16 13.51 11.36 4.45
N LEU A 17 13.95 10.60 3.44
CA LEU A 17 14.21 9.15 3.54
C LEU A 17 15.71 8.81 3.54
N GLY A 18 16.59 9.81 3.38
CA GLY A 18 18.05 9.65 3.44
C GLY A 18 18.65 8.74 2.35
N LYS A 19 17.89 8.39 1.30
CA LYS A 19 18.28 7.35 0.32
C LYS A 19 18.40 7.81 -1.14
N GLY A 20 18.24 9.12 -1.44
CA GLY A 20 18.45 9.65 -2.80
C GLY A 20 17.61 8.97 -3.90
N THR A 21 16.55 8.25 -3.53
CA THR A 21 15.69 7.51 -4.44
C THR A 21 14.25 8.01 -4.28
N ASN A 22 13.58 8.32 -5.38
CA ASN A 22 12.18 8.75 -5.37
C ASN A 22 11.28 7.58 -4.98
N MET A 23 10.41 7.81 -4.00
CA MET A 23 9.45 6.82 -3.50
C MET A 23 8.04 7.41 -3.58
N ARG A 24 7.05 6.58 -3.88
CA ARG A 24 5.63 6.89 -3.76
C ARG A 24 5.10 6.40 -2.43
N LYS A 25 4.44 7.31 -1.71
CA LYS A 25 3.62 6.99 -0.53
C LYS A 25 2.20 6.72 -1.03
N ILE A 26 1.74 5.49 -0.85
CA ILE A 26 0.41 5.04 -1.28
C ILE A 26 -0.42 4.82 -0.02
N GLY A 27 -1.36 5.71 0.25
CA GLY A 27 -2.30 5.60 1.35
C GLY A 27 -3.42 4.60 1.05
N TYR A 28 -3.86 3.90 2.07
CA TYR A 28 -4.95 2.93 1.97
C TYR A 28 -5.89 3.02 3.17
N SER A 29 -7.13 2.59 2.93
CA SER A 29 -8.07 2.21 3.98
C SER A 29 -8.76 0.90 3.59
N GLY A 30 -9.14 0.12 4.59
CA GLY A 30 -9.96 -1.05 4.37
C GLY A 30 -10.63 -1.57 5.64
N THR A 31 -11.63 -2.41 5.42
CA THR A 31 -12.42 -3.03 6.49
C THR A 31 -12.41 -4.55 6.33
N PHE A 32 -12.07 -5.23 7.41
CA PHE A 32 -12.08 -6.69 7.50
C PHE A 32 -13.51 -7.21 7.77
N SER A 33 -13.70 -8.53 7.63
CA SER A 33 -15.01 -9.17 7.82
C SER A 33 -15.54 -9.08 9.25
N ASP A 34 -14.64 -8.94 10.23
CA ASP A 34 -14.93 -8.72 11.64
C ASP A 34 -15.25 -7.24 11.97
N SER A 35 -15.41 -6.38 10.95
CA SER A 35 -15.59 -4.92 11.08
C SER A 35 -14.37 -4.15 11.60
N SER A 36 -13.20 -4.80 11.71
CA SER A 36 -11.94 -4.11 12.04
C SER A 36 -11.55 -3.17 10.90
N HIS A 37 -11.29 -1.91 11.24
CA HIS A 37 -10.84 -0.88 10.30
C HIS A 37 -9.32 -0.80 10.29
N VAL A 38 -8.72 -0.72 9.11
CA VAL A 38 -7.28 -0.51 8.95
C VAL A 38 -7.02 0.63 7.98
N GLU A 39 -6.13 1.52 8.38
CA GLU A 39 -5.67 2.63 7.57
C GLU A 39 -4.16 2.74 7.68
N GLY A 40 -3.52 3.24 6.63
CA GLY A 40 -2.08 3.42 6.65
C GLY A 40 -1.55 3.82 5.30
N PHE A 41 -0.25 3.60 5.13
CA PHE A 41 0.42 3.81 3.85
C PHE A 41 1.48 2.73 3.62
N VAL A 42 1.78 2.50 2.35
CA VAL A 42 2.96 1.74 1.94
C VAL A 42 3.88 2.62 1.12
N MET A 43 5.17 2.26 1.14
CA MET A 43 6.19 2.92 0.34
C MET A 43 6.53 2.03 -0.85
N MET A 44 6.52 2.60 -2.05
CA MET A 44 6.88 1.92 -3.30
C MET A 44 7.92 2.76 -4.04
N SER A 45 8.89 2.14 -4.70
CA SER A 45 9.82 2.89 -5.55
C SER A 45 9.09 3.49 -6.75
N GLU A 46 9.55 4.65 -7.22
CA GLU A 46 8.99 5.33 -8.39
C GLU A 46 8.92 4.39 -9.61
N ASP A 47 10.03 3.70 -9.92
CA ASP A 47 10.11 2.79 -11.08
C ASP A 47 9.09 1.66 -11.02
N LYS A 48 8.86 1.11 -9.82
CA LYS A 48 7.87 0.05 -9.62
C LYS A 48 6.46 0.60 -9.75
N PHE A 49 6.20 1.80 -9.22
CA PHE A 49 4.91 2.45 -9.35
C PHE A 49 4.56 2.72 -10.82
N MET A 50 5.50 3.27 -11.60
CA MET A 50 5.30 3.61 -13.01
C MET A 50 5.04 2.39 -13.91
N THR A 51 5.47 1.20 -13.48
CA THR A 51 5.25 -0.07 -14.18
C THR A 51 4.10 -0.90 -13.61
N THR A 52 3.44 -0.42 -12.56
CA THR A 52 2.31 -1.11 -11.89
C THR A 52 0.99 -0.45 -12.28
N ASN A 53 0.07 -1.20 -12.88
CA ASN A 53 -1.28 -0.68 -13.13
C ASN A 53 -2.09 -0.60 -11.82
N TYR A 54 -3.22 0.11 -11.86
CA TYR A 54 -4.03 0.36 -10.66
C TYR A 54 -4.58 -0.92 -9.99
N VAL A 55 -4.96 -1.94 -10.77
CA VAL A 55 -5.48 -3.21 -10.24
C VAL A 55 -4.39 -3.96 -9.47
N ASP A 56 -3.20 -4.05 -10.05
CA ASP A 56 -2.04 -4.67 -9.43
C ASP A 56 -1.56 -3.88 -8.22
N LEU A 57 -1.63 -2.55 -8.26
CA LEU A 57 -1.34 -1.68 -7.13
C LEU A 57 -2.22 -2.04 -5.93
N LYS A 58 -3.54 -2.12 -6.13
CA LYS A 58 -4.47 -2.53 -5.05
C LYS A 58 -4.09 -3.90 -4.48
N ASN A 59 -3.76 -4.86 -5.35
CA ASN A 59 -3.35 -6.20 -4.94
C ASN A 59 -2.06 -6.23 -4.14
N ILE A 60 -1.04 -5.47 -4.54
CA ILE A 60 0.26 -5.38 -3.85
C ILE A 60 0.06 -4.80 -2.45
N VAL A 61 -0.68 -3.70 -2.35
CA VAL A 61 -0.94 -3.01 -1.07
C VAL A 61 -1.73 -3.92 -0.13
N ALA A 62 -2.84 -4.51 -0.58
CA ALA A 62 -3.63 -5.45 0.22
C ALA A 62 -2.79 -6.65 0.70
N THR A 63 -1.90 -7.18 -0.15
CA THR A 63 -1.02 -8.30 0.21
C THR A 63 0.00 -7.90 1.27
N GLN A 64 0.57 -6.70 1.21
CA GLN A 64 1.49 -6.21 2.23
C GLN A 64 0.78 -6.03 3.58
N ILE A 65 -0.45 -5.52 3.58
CA ILE A 65 -1.25 -5.37 4.81
C ILE A 65 -1.49 -6.73 5.46
N ILE A 66 -1.98 -7.70 4.69
CA ILE A 66 -2.26 -9.06 5.18
C ILE A 66 -0.99 -9.68 5.78
N LYS A 67 0.16 -9.58 5.08
CA LYS A 67 1.45 -10.08 5.57
C LYS A 67 1.91 -9.39 6.85
N ASN A 68 1.80 -8.07 6.94
CA ASN A 68 2.23 -7.30 8.11
C ASN A 68 1.37 -7.59 9.36
N LEU A 69 0.10 -7.98 9.16
CA LEU A 69 -0.79 -8.43 10.22
C LEU A 69 -0.63 -9.92 10.57
N GLY A 70 0.35 -10.60 9.96
CA GLY A 70 0.61 -12.02 10.19
C GLY A 70 -0.37 -12.97 9.49
N GLY A 71 -1.23 -12.47 8.60
CA GLY A 71 -2.18 -13.26 7.83
C GLY A 71 -1.61 -13.78 6.50
N ASN A 72 -2.32 -14.73 5.90
CA ASN A 72 -2.03 -15.25 4.57
C ASN A 72 -3.17 -14.90 3.62
N LYS A 73 -2.89 -14.44 2.39
CA LYS A 73 -3.94 -14.01 1.43
C LYS A 73 -4.79 -15.19 0.92
N ASN A 74 -4.40 -16.42 1.25
CA ASN A 74 -4.99 -17.68 0.78
C ASN A 74 -5.68 -18.49 1.89
N GLU A 75 -5.94 -17.90 3.06
CA GLU A 75 -6.76 -18.50 4.12
C GLU A 75 -8.09 -17.74 4.27
#